data_AF-A0A437M5J4-F1
#
_entry.id   AF-A0A437M5J4-F1
#
_cell.length_a   1.000
_cell.length_b   1.000
_cell.length_c   1.000
_cell.angle_alpha   90.00
_cell.angle_beta   90.00
_cell.angle_gamma   90.00
#
_symmetry.space_group_name_H-M   'P 1'
#
loop_
_entity.id
_entity.type
_entity.pdbx_description
1 polymer ?
#
loop_
_entity_poly.entity_id
_entity_poly.type
_entity_poly.pdbx_seq_one_letter_code
_entity_poly.pdbx_strand_id
1 'polypeptide(L)'
;MPHLAHIALIVRDYDEALAFYVGTLGFTLVEDTYQPEQDKRWVTIRPPGAPEHATTILLARAATPEQAAFVGDQAGGRLGARHHPVMAARLRSCS
;
A
#
# COMPACT_ATOMS: atom_id res chain seq x y z
N MET A 1 -1.22 21.49 -15.28
CA MET A 1 0.01 21.54 -14.47
C MET A 1 0.60 20.15 -14.39
N PRO A 2 1.90 19.95 -14.64
CA PRO A 2 2.56 18.67 -14.45
C PRO A 2 2.53 18.25 -12.97
N HIS A 3 2.34 16.95 -12.70
CA HIS A 3 2.37 16.37 -11.36
C HIS A 3 2.84 14.91 -11.42
N LEU A 4 3.23 14.35 -10.27
CA LEU A 4 3.54 12.93 -10.17
C LEU A 4 2.26 12.11 -10.29
N ALA A 5 2.23 11.11 -11.18
CA ALA A 5 1.07 10.24 -11.34
C ALA A 5 0.94 9.26 -10.16
N HIS A 6 2.03 8.55 -9.86
CA HIS A 6 2.07 7.50 -8.85
C HIS A 6 3.32 7.61 -7.97
N ILE A 7 3.19 7.27 -6.69
CA ILE A 7 4.31 6.99 -5.79
C ILE A 7 4.24 5.52 -5.39
N ALA A 8 5.32 4.77 -5.60
CA ALA A 8 5.36 3.35 -5.26
C ALA A 8 5.60 3.15 -3.76
N LEU A 9 4.80 2.27 -3.17
CA LEU A 9 4.93 1.79 -1.81
C LEU A 9 5.16 0.28 -1.84
N ILE A 10 6.30 -0.17 -1.32
CA ILE A 10 6.59 -1.61 -1.25
C ILE A 10 5.72 -2.25 -0.16
N VAL A 11 5.00 -3.30 -0.52
CA VAL A 11 4.14 -4.07 0.38
C VAL A 11 4.55 -5.55 0.39
N ARG A 12 4.25 -6.23 1.49
CA ARG A 12 4.48 -7.68 1.59
C ARG A 12 3.48 -8.47 0.75
N ASP A 13 2.21 -8.11 0.85
CA ASP A 13 1.11 -8.76 0.18
C ASP A 13 0.05 -7.73 -0.23
N TYR A 14 -0.64 -7.98 -1.36
CA TYR A 14 -1.64 -7.05 -1.89
C TYR A 14 -2.91 -7.01 -1.05
N ASP A 15 -3.42 -8.17 -0.64
CA ASP A 15 -4.70 -8.26 0.06
C ASP A 15 -4.56 -7.76 1.49
N GLU A 16 -3.42 -8.04 2.15
CA GLU A 16 -3.07 -7.42 3.43
C GLU A 16 -3.04 -5.88 3.32
N ALA A 17 -2.36 -5.35 2.29
CA ALA A 17 -2.26 -3.92 2.09
C ALA A 17 -3.64 -3.29 1.79
N LEU A 18 -4.47 -3.91 0.96
CA LEU A 18 -5.82 -3.43 0.67
C LEU A 18 -6.71 -3.44 1.93
N ALA A 19 -6.67 -4.52 2.71
CA ALA A 19 -7.42 -4.59 3.96
C ALA A 19 -7.05 -3.46 4.94
N PHE A 20 -5.76 -3.11 4.99
CA PHE A 20 -5.29 -1.99 5.82
C PHE A 20 -5.64 -0.63 5.22
N TYR A 21 -5.15 -0.31 4.02
CA TYR A 21 -5.28 1.02 3.45
C TYR A 21 -6.72 1.36 3.08
N VAL A 22 -7.42 0.45 2.38
CA VAL A 22 -8.81 0.67 1.97
C VAL A 22 -9.75 0.40 3.13
N GLY A 23 -9.60 -0.77 3.79
CA GLY A 23 -10.52 -1.18 4.85
C GLY A 23 -10.38 -0.39 6.15
N THR A 24 -9.15 -0.14 6.62
CA THR A 24 -8.92 0.49 7.92
C THR A 24 -8.72 2.00 7.81
N LEU A 25 -7.92 2.47 6.84
CA LEU A 25 -7.59 3.89 6.68
C LEU A 25 -8.57 4.64 5.75
N GLY A 26 -9.47 3.93 5.07
CA GLY A 26 -10.49 4.55 4.21
C GLY A 26 -9.94 5.09 2.88
N PHE A 27 -8.81 4.59 2.40
CA PHE A 27 -8.33 4.92 1.06
C PHE A 27 -9.31 4.42 0.00
N THR A 28 -9.37 5.12 -1.13
CA THR A 28 -10.14 4.66 -2.28
C THR A 28 -9.26 3.77 -3.15
N LEU A 29 -9.74 2.56 -3.46
CA LEU A 29 -9.15 1.74 -4.51
C LEU A 29 -9.43 2.39 -5.87
N VAL A 30 -8.38 2.70 -6.62
CA VAL A 30 -8.48 3.33 -7.95
C VAL A 30 -8.39 2.30 -9.04
N GLU A 31 -7.44 1.37 -8.95
CA GLU A 31 -7.26 0.30 -9.93
C GLU A 31 -6.69 -0.95 -9.25
N ASP A 32 -7.09 -2.12 -9.75
CA ASP A 32 -6.60 -3.44 -9.36
C ASP A 32 -6.64 -4.38 -10.57
N THR A 33 -5.55 -4.38 -11.33
CA THR A 33 -5.45 -5.10 -12.60
C THR A 33 -4.32 -6.13 -12.56
N TYR A 34 -4.60 -7.38 -12.92
CA TYR A 34 -3.55 -8.40 -13.04
C TYR A 34 -2.70 -8.17 -14.29
N GLN A 35 -1.38 -8.26 -14.14
CA GLN A 35 -0.35 -8.05 -15.15
C GLN A 35 0.38 -9.38 -15.44
N PRO A 36 0.01 -10.12 -16.49
CA PRO A 36 0.52 -11.46 -16.77
C PRO A 36 2.02 -11.52 -17.01
N GLU A 37 2.61 -10.51 -17.65
CA GLU A 37 4.03 -10.48 -18.03
C GLU A 37 4.97 -10.47 -16.82
N GLN A 38 4.46 -10.05 -15.66
CA GLN A 38 5.25 -9.92 -14.44
C GLN A 38 4.71 -10.77 -13.28
N ASP A 39 3.61 -11.50 -13.49
CA ASP A 39 2.88 -12.22 -12.43
C ASP A 39 2.62 -11.31 -11.20
N LYS A 40 2.09 -10.11 -11.46
CA LYS A 40 1.86 -9.05 -10.47
C LYS A 40 0.52 -8.38 -10.67
N ARG A 41 0.06 -7.66 -9.65
CA ARG A 41 -1.10 -6.78 -9.74
C ARG A 41 -0.64 -5.33 -9.80
N TRP A 42 -1.26 -4.56 -10.68
CA TRP A 42 -1.20 -3.12 -10.71
C TRP A 42 -2.31 -2.59 -9.80
N VAL A 43 -1.93 -2.25 -8.56
CA VAL A 43 -2.88 -1.82 -7.53
C VAL A 43 -2.59 -0.39 -7.15
N THR A 44 -3.49 0.53 -7.47
CA THR A 44 -3.35 1.95 -7.10
C THR A 44 -4.45 2.37 -6.14
N ILE A 45 -4.07 3.13 -5.12
CA ILE A 45 -4.98 3.67 -4.11
C ILE A 45 -4.82 5.19 -4.02
N ARG A 46 -5.88 5.87 -3.61
CA ARG A 46 -5.91 7.32 -3.41
C ARG A 46 -6.31 7.65 -1.97
N PRO A 47 -5.66 8.64 -1.32
CA PRO A 47 -6.05 9.08 0.02
C PRO A 47 -7.53 9.54 0.09
N PRO A 48 -8.21 9.34 1.22
CA PRO A 48 -9.58 9.82 1.40
C PRO A 48 -9.66 11.33 1.20
N GLY A 49 -10.70 11.79 0.50
CA GLY A 49 -10.96 13.20 0.24
C GLY A 49 -10.06 13.84 -0.84
N ALA A 50 -9.10 13.11 -1.41
CA ALA A 50 -8.30 13.62 -2.51
C ALA A 50 -9.10 13.67 -3.83
N PRO A 51 -8.87 14.68 -4.70
CA PRO A 51 -9.58 14.80 -5.97
C PRO A 51 -9.23 13.66 -6.92
N GLU A 52 -10.08 13.42 -7.92
CA GLU A 52 -9.96 12.29 -8.84
C GLU A 52 -8.59 12.21 -9.54
N HIS A 53 -8.03 13.37 -9.89
CA HIS A 53 -6.74 13.55 -10.57
C HIS A 53 -5.55 13.77 -9.61
N ALA A 54 -5.72 13.48 -8.32
CA ALA A 54 -4.59 13.52 -7.37
C ALA A 54 -3.59 12.40 -7.64
N THR A 55 -2.33 12.62 -7.22
CA THR A 55 -1.32 11.57 -7.16
C THR A 55 -1.83 10.36 -6.38
N THR A 56 -1.61 9.17 -6.93
CA THR A 56 -2.00 7.91 -6.29
C THR A 56 -0.79 7.18 -5.72
N ILE A 57 -1.04 6.21 -4.86
CA ILE A 57 -0.02 5.31 -4.31
C ILE A 57 -0.16 3.98 -5.03
N LEU A 58 0.91 3.52 -5.67
CA LEU A 58 1.01 2.18 -6.25
C LEU A 58 1.49 1.22 -5.16
N LEU A 59 0.68 0.21 -4.84
CA LEU A 59 1.08 -0.87 -3.94
C LEU A 59 1.92 -1.87 -4.76
N ALA A 60 3.22 -1.91 -4.48
CA ALA A 60 4.17 -2.77 -5.20
C ALA A 60 4.56 -3.95 -4.31
N ARG A 61 4.07 -5.16 -4.62
CA ARG A 61 4.46 -6.36 -3.87
C ARG A 61 5.95 -6.63 -4.01
N ALA A 62 6.64 -6.80 -2.88
CA ALA A 62 8.04 -7.18 -2.84
C ALA A 62 8.26 -8.51 -3.59
N ALA A 63 9.27 -8.54 -4.46
CA ALA A 63 9.67 -9.70 -5.24
C ALA A 63 11.04 -10.27 -4.85
N THR A 64 11.81 -9.55 -4.02
CA THR A 64 13.12 -9.99 -3.54
C THR A 64 13.27 -9.77 -2.03
N PRO A 65 14.21 -10.49 -1.36
CA PRO A 65 14.50 -10.29 0.07
C PRO A 65 14.91 -8.85 0.41
N GLU A 66 15.66 -8.18 -0.47
CA GLU A 66 16.08 -6.79 -0.28
C GLU A 66 14.88 -5.84 -0.32
N GLN A 67 13.92 -6.08 -1.22
CA GLN A 67 12.67 -5.31 -1.25
C GLN A 67 11.83 -5.56 0.00
N ALA A 68 11.76 -6.81 0.46
CA ALA A 68 11.03 -7.17 1.67
C ALA A 68 11.60 -6.48 2.92
N ALA A 69 12.91 -6.24 2.97
CA ALA A 69 13.55 -5.51 4.06
C ALA A 69 13.12 -4.04 4.16
N PHE A 70 12.62 -3.44 3.07
CA PHE A 70 12.09 -2.07 3.07
C PHE A 70 10.61 -1.99 3.48
N VAL A 71 9.91 -3.11 3.62
CA VAL A 71 8.52 -3.11 4.08
C VAL A 71 8.48 -2.66 5.55
N GLY A 72 7.85 -1.52 5.78
CA GLY A 72 7.80 -0.84 7.07
C GLY A 72 8.94 0.16 7.32
N ASP A 73 9.93 0.23 6.42
CA ASP A 73 11.08 1.13 6.49
C ASP A 73 11.21 2.04 5.25
N GLN A 74 10.09 2.45 4.67
CA GLN A 74 10.08 3.20 3.40
C GLN A 74 10.75 4.59 3.45
N ALA A 75 11.06 5.10 4.65
CA ALA A 75 11.68 6.41 4.87
C ALA A 75 13.01 6.31 5.63
N GLY A 76 13.69 5.16 5.59
CA GLY A 76 15.02 4.96 6.19
C GLY A 76 15.05 5.22 7.70
N GLY A 77 14.06 4.70 8.42
CA GLY A 77 13.94 4.72 9.87
C GLY A 77 13.32 5.97 10.46
N ARG A 78 13.08 7.02 9.65
CA ARG A 78 12.60 8.32 10.14
C ARG A 78 11.10 8.37 10.42
N LEU A 79 10.31 7.68 9.60
CA LEU A 79 8.87 7.54 9.75
C LEU A 79 8.56 6.05 9.59
N GLY A 80 8.51 5.34 10.72
CA GLY A 80 8.33 3.90 10.72
C GLY A 80 6.87 3.53 10.52
N ALA A 81 6.54 2.96 9.37
CA ALA A 81 5.43 2.02 9.27
C ALA A 81 5.93 0.61 9.66
N ARG A 82 6.79 0.48 10.68
CA ARG A 82 7.32 -0.81 11.12
C ARG A 82 6.15 -1.75 11.40
N HIS A 83 5.93 -2.73 10.54
CA HIS A 83 4.97 -3.82 10.71
C HIS A 83 5.51 -4.79 11.77
N HIS A 84 5.50 -4.37 13.04
CA HIS A 84 5.32 -5.26 14.19
C HIS A 84 3.79 -5.38 14.44
N PRO A 85 3.23 -6.39 15.15
CA PRO A 85 1.90 -6.99 14.98
C PRO A 85 0.69 -6.13 15.39
N VAL A 86 0.69 -4.84 15.09
CA VAL A 86 -0.41 -3.92 15.40
C VAL A 86 -1.62 -4.16 14.50
N MET A 87 -1.47 -4.84 13.34
CA MET A 87 -2.62 -5.33 12.56
C MET A 87 -3.36 -6.52 13.21
N ALA A 88 -2.72 -7.31 14.07
CA ALA A 88 -3.39 -8.42 14.74
C ALA A 88 -4.18 -7.98 15.99
N ALA A 89 -3.90 -6.79 16.53
CA ALA A 89 -4.42 -6.36 17.83
C ALA A 89 -5.75 -5.58 17.78
N ARG A 90 -6.12 -4.99 16.63
CA ARG A 90 -7.34 -4.15 16.54
C ARG A 90 -8.58 -4.84 15.98
N LEU A 91 -8.49 -6.09 15.53
CA LEU A 91 -9.65 -6.92 15.17
C LEU A 91 -10.19 -7.76 16.34
N ARG A 92 -9.63 -7.65 17.54
CA ARG A 92 -10.08 -8.37 18.76
C ARG A 92 -10.84 -7.52 19.78
N SER A 93 -11.11 -6.24 19.49
CA SER A 93 -11.82 -5.34 20.42
C SER A 93 -13.17 -4.83 19.90
N CYS A 94 -13.69 -5.42 18.84
CA CYS A 94 -15.10 -5.30 18.45
C CYS A 94 -15.73 -6.69 18.51
N SER A 95 -15.98 -7.16 19.73
CA SER A 95 -16.97 -8.18 20.06
C SER A 95 -17.53 -7.91 21.44
#